data_AF-A0A7S2PJ57-F1
#
_entry.id   AF-A0A7S2PJ57-F1
#
_cell.length_a   1.000
_cell.length_b   1.000
_cell.length_c   1.000
_cell.angle_alpha   90.00
_cell.angle_beta   90.00
_cell.angle_gamma   90.00
#
_symmetry.space_group_name_H-M   'P 1'
#
loop_
_entity.id
_entity.type
_entity.pdbx_description
1 polymer ?
#
loop_
_entity_poly.entity_id
_entity_poly.type
_entity_poly.pdbx_seq_one_letter_code
_entity_poly.pdbx_strand_id
1 'polypeptide(L)'
;SMWLVFMWGLPQWSHVFNDQMMMFNHQWIGKGTGSGPHNHLCMTPPEEMECSNGDRFEDLPIVQWRMKVSGRRNVGCGCGQGVIGEGSCAQDGAYMMFTLSSYVSTAPATGLFIGLVSPAVVSMWWVMARFHQLTQMPLCFVMLQSLSLLTFQVCWALFAFGQDCSFQGLHLTTTWLFHTALCVHNYTYIVLACRYGTSKSNVLCIVVAAAVVALGGAALTIGWQISQFKRGWPASQYAVEHAFFYAECLMLTGCFSVGPALMLFGEVEVPFEVPFNARGDTGNAEVGRGSGGAALGDKELPTLPLLPGPSADA
;
A
#
# COMPACT_ATOMS: atom_id res chain seq x y z
N SER A 1 -9.52 -8.03 -4.00
CA SER A 1 -8.33 -7.16 -3.93
C SER A 1 -7.07 -7.99 -4.02
N MET A 2 -6.47 -8.15 -5.21
CA MET A 2 -5.28 -9.00 -5.42
C MET A 2 -4.07 -8.58 -4.57
N TRP A 3 -3.92 -7.27 -4.33
CA TRP A 3 -2.84 -6.73 -3.50
C TRP A 3 -2.88 -7.22 -2.04
N LEU A 4 -4.06 -7.47 -1.47
CA LEU A 4 -4.19 -8.03 -0.11
C LEU A 4 -3.67 -9.46 -0.06
N VAL A 5 -4.04 -10.28 -1.05
CA VAL A 5 -3.58 -11.68 -1.16
C VAL A 5 -2.07 -11.72 -1.34
N PHE A 6 -1.52 -10.80 -2.14
CA PHE A 6 -0.09 -10.68 -2.30
C PHE A 6 0.58 -10.27 -0.98
N MET A 7 0.19 -9.12 -0.42
CA MET A 7 0.79 -8.54 0.78
C MET A 7 0.75 -9.49 1.98
N TRP A 8 -0.43 -10.00 2.35
CA TRP A 8 -0.57 -10.91 3.50
C TRP A 8 0.04 -12.29 3.24
N GLY A 9 0.17 -12.69 1.98
CA GLY A 9 0.76 -13.97 1.59
C GLY A 9 2.29 -13.93 1.45
N LEU A 10 2.95 -12.77 1.60
CA LEU A 10 4.38 -12.61 1.33
C LEU A 10 5.29 -13.66 1.99
N PRO A 11 5.11 -14.06 3.26
CA PRO A 11 5.90 -15.13 3.87
C PRO A 11 5.76 -16.46 3.12
N GLN A 12 4.52 -16.83 2.76
CA GLN A 12 4.25 -18.04 2.01
C GLN A 12 4.77 -17.94 0.57
N TRP A 13 4.63 -16.78 -0.08
CA TRP A 13 5.15 -16.56 -1.42
C TRP A 13 6.68 -16.65 -1.42
N SER A 14 7.37 -16.07 -0.42
CA SER A 14 8.81 -16.20 -0.26
C SER A 14 9.22 -17.66 -0.17
N HIS A 15 8.59 -18.45 0.70
CA HIS A 15 8.87 -19.88 0.81
C HIS A 15 8.59 -20.65 -0.49
N VAL A 16 7.47 -20.37 -1.16
CA VAL A 16 7.11 -21.08 -2.41
C VAL A 16 8.10 -20.75 -3.53
N PHE A 17 8.36 -19.46 -3.79
CA PHE A 17 9.23 -19.06 -4.90
C PHE A 17 10.68 -19.40 -4.61
N ASN A 18 11.19 -19.04 -3.43
CA ASN A 18 12.58 -19.31 -3.10
C ASN A 18 12.76 -20.82 -2.96
N ASP A 19 12.07 -21.48 -2.04
CA ASP A 19 12.36 -22.88 -1.66
C ASP A 19 11.69 -23.93 -2.55
N GLN A 20 10.36 -23.89 -2.71
CA GLN A 20 9.63 -24.96 -3.41
C GLN A 20 9.89 -24.99 -4.91
N MET A 21 9.92 -23.80 -5.54
CA MET A 21 10.27 -23.64 -6.94
C MET A 21 11.79 -23.62 -7.15
N MET A 22 12.57 -23.72 -6.07
CA MET A 22 14.03 -23.70 -6.09
C MET A 22 14.59 -22.49 -6.85
N MET A 23 13.94 -21.32 -6.74
CA MET A 23 14.45 -20.08 -7.34
C MET A 23 15.57 -19.44 -6.49
N PHE A 24 15.94 -20.03 -5.35
CA PHE A 24 17.25 -19.77 -4.72
C PHE A 24 18.33 -20.40 -5.60
N ASN A 25 19.17 -19.58 -6.25
CA ASN A 25 20.49 -19.94 -6.80
C ASN A 25 20.69 -21.33 -7.47
N HIS A 26 19.62 -21.97 -7.93
CA HIS A 26 19.66 -23.31 -8.47
C HIS A 26 20.01 -23.20 -9.93
N GLN A 27 20.82 -24.15 -10.34
CA GLN A 27 21.25 -24.43 -11.68
C GLN A 27 20.08 -24.42 -12.67
N TRP A 28 19.85 -23.28 -13.34
CA TRP A 28 19.26 -23.25 -14.68
C TRP A 28 20.36 -23.76 -15.63
N ILE A 29 20.76 -25.03 -15.47
CA ILE A 29 21.71 -25.70 -16.36
C ILE A 29 20.99 -25.97 -17.68
N GLY A 30 21.16 -25.06 -18.63
CA GLY A 30 21.47 -25.53 -19.98
C GLY A 30 22.81 -26.25 -19.91
N LYS A 31 22.82 -27.57 -20.09
CA LYS A 31 24.07 -28.35 -20.11
C LYS A 31 24.97 -27.79 -21.22
N GLY A 32 26.10 -27.17 -20.85
CA GLY A 32 27.28 -27.11 -21.73
C GLY A 32 27.90 -25.75 -22.03
N THR A 33 27.30 -24.61 -21.69
CA THR A 33 27.90 -23.30 -22.03
C THR A 33 27.58 -22.28 -20.95
N GLY A 34 28.62 -21.70 -20.32
CA GLY A 34 28.61 -20.51 -19.46
C GLY A 34 27.29 -20.20 -18.76
N SER A 35 27.23 -20.48 -17.45
CA SER A 35 26.25 -19.96 -16.48
C SER A 35 25.13 -19.10 -17.11
N GLY A 36 23.94 -19.67 -17.30
CA GLY A 36 22.80 -18.92 -17.79
C GLY A 36 22.58 -17.63 -16.97
N PRO A 37 21.93 -16.60 -17.54
CA PRO A 37 21.88 -15.22 -16.99
C PRO A 37 21.22 -15.07 -15.61
N HIS A 38 20.81 -16.16 -14.95
CA HIS A 38 20.05 -16.17 -13.70
C HIS A 38 20.71 -16.98 -12.56
N ASN A 39 21.98 -17.36 -12.69
CA ASN A 39 22.73 -18.17 -11.69
C ASN A 39 23.12 -17.43 -10.39
N HIS A 40 22.40 -16.35 -10.04
CA HIS A 40 22.87 -15.33 -9.09
C HIS A 40 21.73 -14.65 -8.30
N LEU A 41 20.54 -15.25 -8.21
CA LEU A 41 19.43 -14.62 -7.46
C LEU A 41 19.73 -14.46 -5.97
N CYS A 42 20.42 -15.43 -5.38
CA CYS A 42 20.86 -15.41 -3.98
C CYS A 42 22.34 -15.77 -3.95
N MET A 43 23.19 -14.84 -3.55
CA MET A 43 24.64 -14.97 -3.67
C MET A 43 25.39 -14.70 -2.38
N THR A 44 24.70 -14.21 -1.35
CA THR A 44 25.35 -13.89 -0.09
C THR A 44 25.85 -15.17 0.56
N PRO A 45 27.15 -15.23 0.92
CA PRO A 45 27.68 -16.33 1.71
C PRO A 45 26.90 -16.42 3.04
N PRO A 46 26.28 -17.55 3.37
CA PRO A 46 25.45 -17.70 4.56
C PRO A 46 26.24 -17.53 5.86
N GLU A 47 27.56 -17.71 5.84
CA GLU A 47 28.46 -17.41 6.95
C GLU A 47 28.59 -15.91 7.26
N GLU A 48 28.24 -15.03 6.32
CA GLU A 48 28.21 -13.57 6.48
C GLU A 48 26.85 -13.05 6.98
N MET A 49 25.91 -13.95 7.24
CA MET A 49 24.54 -13.63 7.59
C MET A 49 24.21 -14.13 9.00
N GLU A 50 23.59 -13.27 9.79
CA GLU A 50 23.13 -13.57 11.14
C GLU A 50 21.64 -13.27 11.23
N CYS A 51 20.89 -14.16 11.86
CA CYS A 51 19.49 -13.96 12.11
C CYS A 51 19.27 -12.99 13.27
N SER A 52 18.11 -12.34 13.24
CA SER A 52 17.50 -11.58 14.32
C SER A 52 17.64 -12.22 15.70
N ASN A 53 17.50 -13.54 15.77
CA ASN A 53 17.54 -14.28 17.02
C ASN A 53 18.97 -14.65 17.49
N GLY A 54 20.01 -14.22 16.77
CA GLY A 54 21.42 -14.54 17.02
C GLY A 54 21.86 -15.89 16.46
N ASP A 55 20.97 -16.64 15.81
CA ASP A 55 21.35 -17.87 15.12
C ASP A 55 22.16 -17.52 13.87
N ARG A 56 23.18 -18.33 13.59
CA ARG A 56 23.95 -18.20 12.36
C ARG A 56 23.09 -18.69 11.21
N PHE A 57 23.01 -17.90 10.15
CA PHE A 57 22.12 -18.21 9.04
C PHE A 57 22.46 -19.55 8.37
N GLU A 58 23.75 -19.89 8.30
CA GLU A 58 24.21 -21.19 7.77
C GLU A 58 23.74 -22.41 8.57
N ASP A 59 23.39 -22.22 9.85
CA ASP A 59 22.94 -23.29 10.73
C ASP A 59 21.42 -23.55 10.61
N LEU A 60 20.69 -22.69 9.89
CA LEU A 60 19.26 -22.90 9.66
C LEU A 60 19.01 -24.17 8.82
N PRO A 61 18.07 -25.05 9.22
CA PRO A 61 17.79 -26.29 8.49
C PRO A 61 17.43 -26.07 7.01
N ILE A 62 16.71 -24.99 6.70
CA ILE A 62 16.34 -24.65 5.33
C ILE A 62 17.58 -24.28 4.50
N VAL A 63 18.52 -23.55 5.08
CA VAL A 63 19.76 -23.12 4.42
C VAL A 63 20.68 -24.33 4.19
N GLN A 64 20.83 -25.21 5.19
CA GLN A 64 21.58 -26.46 5.04
C GLN A 64 20.97 -27.34 3.94
N TRP A 65 19.63 -27.40 3.85
CA TRP A 65 18.95 -28.08 2.76
C TRP A 65 19.24 -27.44 1.40
N ARG A 66 19.18 -26.11 1.29
CA ARG A 66 19.53 -25.38 0.05
C ARG A 66 20.96 -25.67 -0.40
N MET A 67 21.92 -25.69 0.53
CA MET A 67 23.33 -26.03 0.24
C MET A 67 23.45 -27.46 -0.30
N LYS A 68 22.76 -28.41 0.34
CA LYS A 68 22.77 -29.82 -0.05
C LYS A 68 22.19 -30.04 -1.44
N VAL A 69 21.06 -29.40 -1.77
CA VAL A 69 20.38 -29.58 -3.06
C VAL A 69 21.11 -28.85 -4.19
N SER A 70 21.62 -27.65 -3.94
CA SER A 70 22.33 -26.86 -4.97
C SER A 70 23.79 -27.31 -5.19
N GLY A 71 24.40 -28.01 -4.21
CA GLY A 71 25.82 -28.32 -4.20
C GLY A 71 26.73 -27.09 -4.00
N ARG A 72 26.16 -25.95 -3.56
CA ARG A 72 26.86 -24.66 -3.41
C ARG A 72 26.84 -24.23 -1.94
N ARG A 73 27.83 -23.41 -1.57
CA ARG A 73 27.88 -22.77 -0.24
C ARG A 73 27.15 -21.43 -0.20
N ASN A 74 27.09 -20.69 -1.31
CA ASN A 74 26.43 -19.38 -1.39
C ASN A 74 24.95 -19.49 -1.75
N VAL A 75 24.11 -19.92 -0.80
CA VAL A 75 22.66 -20.10 -1.01
C VAL A 75 21.80 -19.14 -0.19
N GLY A 76 22.43 -18.20 0.53
CA GLY A 76 21.72 -17.17 1.27
C GLY A 76 21.25 -16.04 0.36
N CYS A 77 20.02 -15.58 0.58
CA CYS A 77 19.48 -14.41 -0.08
C CYS A 77 19.68 -13.23 0.89
N GLY A 78 20.63 -12.36 0.60
CA GLY A 78 20.75 -11.10 1.32
C GLY A 78 19.62 -10.12 1.00
N CYS A 79 19.72 -8.92 1.56
CA CYS A 79 18.81 -7.83 1.24
C CYS A 79 18.74 -7.62 -0.29
N GLY A 80 17.52 -7.63 -0.84
CA GLY A 80 17.27 -7.39 -2.26
C GLY A 80 17.60 -8.57 -3.19
N GLN A 81 17.93 -9.73 -2.61
CA GLN A 81 18.17 -10.97 -3.34
C GLN A 81 16.94 -11.90 -3.28
N GLY A 82 16.86 -12.82 -4.24
CA GLY A 82 15.72 -13.71 -4.44
C GLY A 82 14.65 -13.13 -5.38
N VAL A 83 13.56 -13.88 -5.55
CA VAL A 83 12.38 -13.39 -6.29
C VAL A 83 11.47 -12.59 -5.36
N ILE A 84 11.31 -13.07 -4.14
CA ILE A 84 10.76 -12.35 -3.00
C ILE A 84 11.86 -12.40 -1.94
N GLY A 85 11.96 -11.37 -1.11
CA GLY A 85 13.01 -11.28 -0.09
C GLY A 85 13.08 -12.51 0.81
N GLU A 86 14.22 -12.67 1.50
CA GLU A 86 14.49 -13.82 2.36
C GLU A 86 13.42 -13.97 3.45
N GLY A 87 12.86 -15.17 3.54
CA GLY A 87 11.82 -15.54 4.52
C GLY A 87 12.30 -16.53 5.57
N SER A 88 13.57 -16.97 5.52
CA SER A 88 14.10 -18.01 6.40
C SER A 88 14.28 -17.54 7.84
N CYS A 89 14.77 -16.32 8.03
CA CYS A 89 14.79 -15.61 9.32
C CYS A 89 14.87 -14.11 9.05
N ALA A 90 14.50 -13.30 10.04
CA ALA A 90 14.61 -11.86 9.89
C ALA A 90 16.09 -11.43 9.94
N GLN A 91 16.50 -10.61 8.99
CA GLN A 91 17.88 -10.11 8.87
C GLN A 91 17.97 -8.58 8.98
N ASP A 92 16.81 -7.91 8.95
CA ASP A 92 16.75 -6.46 8.84
C ASP A 92 16.84 -5.77 10.21
N GLY A 93 17.91 -4.99 10.35
CA GLY A 93 18.00 -3.86 11.27
C GLY A 93 18.21 -4.17 12.75
N ALA A 94 18.36 -3.10 13.53
CA ALA A 94 18.57 -3.15 14.98
C ALA A 94 17.39 -3.74 15.78
N TYR A 95 16.28 -4.04 15.11
CA TYR A 95 15.03 -4.49 15.73
C TYR A 95 14.71 -5.96 15.45
N MET A 96 15.52 -6.69 14.68
CA MET A 96 15.47 -8.16 14.64
C MET A 96 14.09 -8.72 14.21
N MET A 97 13.48 -8.20 13.13
CA MET A 97 12.10 -8.52 12.72
C MET A 97 11.90 -8.56 11.21
N PHE A 98 10.89 -9.32 10.76
CA PHE A 98 10.42 -9.21 9.39
C PHE A 98 9.59 -7.95 9.24
N THR A 99 9.87 -7.22 8.16
CA THR A 99 9.06 -6.10 7.72
C THR A 99 8.46 -6.42 6.35
N LEU A 100 7.47 -5.64 5.94
CA LEU A 100 6.97 -5.69 4.58
C LEU A 100 8.07 -5.36 3.58
N SER A 101 8.95 -4.40 3.90
CA SER A 101 10.06 -4.02 3.04
C SER A 101 11.09 -5.16 2.87
N SER A 102 11.32 -5.98 3.90
CA SER A 102 12.17 -7.17 3.81
C SER A 102 11.72 -8.05 2.65
N TYR A 103 10.42 -8.35 2.59
CA TYR A 103 9.83 -9.23 1.59
C TYR A 103 9.76 -8.62 0.19
N VAL A 104 9.50 -7.31 0.09
CA VAL A 104 9.41 -6.63 -1.22
C VAL A 104 10.73 -6.03 -1.68
N SER A 105 11.84 -6.28 -0.99
CA SER A 105 13.15 -5.65 -1.25
C SER A 105 13.77 -5.98 -2.61
N THR A 106 13.29 -7.01 -3.30
CA THR A 106 13.76 -7.40 -4.63
C THR A 106 13.03 -6.60 -5.71
N ALA A 107 13.70 -6.30 -6.83
CA ALA A 107 13.08 -5.60 -7.95
C ALA A 107 11.72 -6.21 -8.43
N PRO A 108 11.59 -7.53 -8.64
CA PRO A 108 10.30 -8.12 -9.03
C PRO A 108 9.23 -7.98 -7.93
N ALA A 109 9.58 -8.19 -6.66
CA ALA A 109 8.62 -8.06 -5.56
C ALA A 109 8.19 -6.62 -5.32
N THR A 110 9.12 -5.65 -5.38
CA THR A 110 8.83 -4.20 -5.33
C THR A 110 7.88 -3.82 -6.47
N GLY A 111 8.20 -4.22 -7.71
CA GLY A 111 7.39 -3.90 -8.88
C GLY A 111 5.97 -4.46 -8.80
N LEU A 112 5.82 -5.70 -8.33
CA LEU A 112 4.52 -6.33 -8.15
C LEU A 112 3.75 -5.70 -6.99
N PHE A 113 4.41 -5.38 -5.88
CA PHE A 113 3.81 -4.63 -4.77
C PHE A 113 3.24 -3.30 -5.23
N ILE A 114 4.05 -2.49 -5.92
CA ILE A 114 3.66 -1.19 -6.43
C ILE A 114 2.55 -1.31 -7.46
N GLY A 115 2.68 -2.23 -8.42
CA GLY A 115 1.67 -2.43 -9.46
C GLY A 115 0.31 -2.83 -8.90
N LEU A 116 0.28 -3.70 -7.90
CA LEU A 116 -0.97 -4.16 -7.28
C LEU A 116 -1.57 -3.14 -6.30
N VAL A 117 -0.75 -2.40 -5.56
CA VAL A 117 -1.19 -1.43 -4.54
C VAL A 117 -1.55 -0.07 -5.15
N SER A 118 -0.92 0.32 -6.26
CA SER A 118 -1.14 1.62 -6.93
C SER A 118 -2.60 1.97 -7.17
N PRO A 119 -3.46 1.07 -7.73
CA PRO A 119 -4.88 1.39 -7.92
C PRO A 119 -5.61 1.72 -6.61
N ALA A 120 -5.27 1.01 -5.53
CA ALA A 120 -5.85 1.25 -4.22
C ALA A 120 -5.41 2.60 -3.63
N VAL A 121 -4.12 2.94 -3.79
CA VAL A 121 -3.57 4.25 -3.39
C VAL A 121 -4.22 5.39 -4.17
N VAL A 122 -4.38 5.25 -5.49
CA VAL A 122 -5.03 6.27 -6.34
C VAL A 122 -6.51 6.42 -5.97
N SER A 123 -7.20 5.32 -5.63
CA SER A 123 -8.60 5.37 -5.22
C SER A 123 -8.86 6.22 -3.98
N MET A 124 -7.83 6.48 -3.14
CA MET A 124 -7.96 7.33 -1.96
C MET A 124 -8.35 8.78 -2.28
N TRP A 125 -8.00 9.30 -3.46
CA TRP A 125 -8.47 10.61 -3.91
C TRP A 125 -9.99 10.63 -4.08
N TRP A 126 -10.58 9.55 -4.60
CA TRP A 126 -12.03 9.40 -4.72
C TRP A 126 -12.71 9.21 -3.35
N VAL A 127 -12.14 8.35 -2.49
CA VAL A 127 -12.63 8.17 -1.10
C VAL A 127 -12.67 9.50 -0.37
N MET A 128 -11.58 10.27 -0.47
CA MET A 128 -11.45 11.59 0.11
C MET A 128 -12.53 12.52 -0.42
N ALA A 129 -12.69 12.66 -1.75
CA ALA A 129 -13.72 13.52 -2.33
C ALA A 129 -15.15 13.17 -1.86
N ARG A 130 -15.48 11.88 -1.77
CA ARG A 130 -16.81 11.45 -1.26
C ARG A 130 -16.98 11.76 0.22
N PHE A 131 -15.94 11.55 1.03
CA PHE A 131 -15.97 11.91 2.45
C PHE A 131 -16.17 13.42 2.64
N HIS A 132 -15.50 14.24 1.82
CA HIS A 132 -15.58 15.71 1.85
C HIS A 132 -17.00 16.21 1.57
N GLN A 133 -17.68 15.62 0.58
CA GLN A 133 -19.07 15.96 0.23
C GLN A 133 -20.04 15.72 1.40
N LEU A 134 -19.84 14.63 2.14
CA LEU A 134 -20.72 14.25 3.24
C LEU A 134 -20.47 15.03 4.54
N THR A 135 -19.28 15.62 4.70
CA THR A 135 -18.88 16.30 5.94
C THR A 135 -18.79 17.82 5.81
N GLN A 136 -18.97 18.39 4.61
CA GLN A 136 -18.99 19.84 4.34
C GLN A 136 -17.82 20.59 5.00
N MET A 137 -16.60 20.17 4.70
CA MET A 137 -15.45 20.52 5.54
C MET A 137 -14.88 21.93 5.33
N PRO A 138 -14.27 22.51 6.37
CA PRO A 138 -13.46 23.71 6.25
C PRO A 138 -12.24 23.48 5.33
N LEU A 139 -11.86 24.52 4.58
CA LEU A 139 -10.77 24.47 3.60
C LEU A 139 -9.43 24.00 4.19
N CYS A 140 -9.11 24.36 5.44
CA CYS A 140 -7.86 23.97 6.08
C CYS A 140 -7.71 22.44 6.21
N PHE A 141 -8.80 21.73 6.52
CA PHE A 141 -8.77 20.27 6.63
C PHE A 141 -8.72 19.59 5.28
N VAL A 142 -9.37 20.16 4.27
CA VAL A 142 -9.29 19.71 2.87
C VAL A 142 -7.83 19.78 2.38
N MET A 143 -7.15 20.91 2.64
CA MET A 143 -5.74 21.09 2.31
C MET A 143 -4.84 20.10 3.07
N LEU A 144 -5.06 19.92 4.38
CA LEU A 144 -4.27 18.99 5.20
C LEU A 144 -4.40 17.53 4.71
N GLN A 145 -5.62 17.07 4.40
CA GLN A 145 -5.83 15.73 3.85
C GLN A 145 -5.20 15.55 2.47
N SER A 146 -5.31 16.55 1.61
CA SER A 146 -4.72 16.52 0.26
C SER A 146 -3.19 16.50 0.32
N LEU A 147 -2.60 17.35 1.15
CA LEU A 147 -1.15 17.42 1.33
C LEU A 147 -0.59 16.16 1.98
N SER A 148 -1.28 15.59 2.97
CA SER A 148 -0.85 14.31 3.57
C SER A 148 -0.93 13.16 2.57
N LEU A 149 -1.99 13.06 1.76
CA LEU A 149 -2.08 12.03 0.71
C LEU A 149 -1.02 12.22 -0.39
N LEU A 150 -0.78 13.46 -0.82
CA LEU A 150 0.27 13.77 -1.80
C LEU A 150 1.66 13.43 -1.25
N THR A 151 1.94 13.82 0.00
CA THR A 151 3.20 13.52 0.67
C THR A 151 3.40 12.01 0.78
N PHE A 152 2.35 11.27 1.14
CA PHE A 152 2.38 9.80 1.13
C PHE A 152 2.75 9.26 -0.25
N GLN A 153 2.07 9.69 -1.32
CA GLN A 153 2.31 9.19 -2.68
C GLN A 153 3.73 9.47 -3.18
N VAL A 154 4.24 10.69 -2.93
CA VAL A 154 5.62 11.06 -3.28
C VAL A 154 6.62 10.21 -2.49
N CYS A 155 6.45 10.08 -1.18
CA CYS A 155 7.35 9.30 -0.34
C CYS A 155 7.28 7.80 -0.65
N TRP A 156 6.09 7.27 -0.99
CA TRP A 156 5.90 5.88 -1.40
C TRP A 156 6.56 5.59 -2.75
N ALA A 157 6.48 6.53 -3.71
CA ALA A 157 7.24 6.43 -4.95
C ALA A 157 8.75 6.49 -4.69
N LEU A 158 9.23 7.37 -3.80
CA LEU A 158 10.65 7.41 -3.43
C LEU A 158 11.12 6.17 -2.68
N PHE A 159 10.27 5.58 -1.84
CA PHE A 159 10.52 4.30 -1.16
C PHE A 159 10.75 3.18 -2.17
N ALA A 160 10.00 3.16 -3.28
CA ALA A 160 10.19 2.21 -4.37
C ALA A 160 11.62 2.24 -4.92
N PHE A 161 12.17 3.44 -5.11
CA PHE A 161 13.53 3.65 -5.60
C PHE A 161 14.58 3.42 -4.50
N GLY A 162 14.29 3.84 -3.27
CA GLY A 162 15.13 3.74 -2.10
C GLY A 162 14.84 2.49 -1.27
N GLN A 163 14.96 1.30 -1.87
CA GLN A 163 14.92 0.05 -1.10
C GLN A 163 16.06 0.03 -0.06
N ASP A 164 15.80 -0.57 1.10
CA ASP A 164 16.71 -0.54 2.27
C ASP A 164 18.12 -1.03 1.91
N CYS A 165 18.18 -2.00 1.00
CA CYS A 165 19.40 -2.63 0.52
C CYS A 165 20.30 -1.73 -0.33
N SER A 166 19.72 -0.71 -0.99
CA SER A 166 20.47 0.18 -1.88
C SER A 166 20.77 1.52 -1.21
N PHE A 167 19.78 2.09 -0.51
CA PHE A 167 19.88 3.41 0.11
C PHE A 167 19.15 3.45 1.44
N GLN A 168 19.69 2.79 2.47
CA GLN A 168 19.12 2.72 3.82
C GLN A 168 18.68 4.09 4.37
N GLY A 169 19.49 5.14 4.17
CA GLY A 169 19.14 6.50 4.62
C GLY A 169 17.87 7.04 3.95
N LEU A 170 17.72 6.81 2.64
CA LEU A 170 16.51 7.19 1.90
C LEU A 170 15.32 6.32 2.31
N HIS A 171 15.54 5.01 2.48
CA HIS A 171 14.53 4.06 2.94
C HIS A 171 13.93 4.48 4.28
N LEU A 172 14.76 4.68 5.30
CA LEU A 172 14.31 5.08 6.63
C LEU A 172 13.59 6.42 6.58
N THR A 173 14.15 7.41 5.89
CA THR A 173 13.56 8.75 5.79
C THR A 173 12.19 8.72 5.12
N THR A 174 12.07 8.04 3.98
CA THR A 174 10.80 7.92 3.25
C THR A 174 9.78 7.11 4.03
N THR A 175 10.20 6.04 4.72
CA THR A 175 9.35 5.23 5.60
C THR A 175 8.74 6.06 6.72
N TRP A 176 9.53 6.86 7.43
CA TRP A 176 9.03 7.76 8.47
C TRP A 176 8.06 8.81 7.94
N LEU A 177 8.39 9.42 6.79
CA LEU A 177 7.56 10.46 6.20
C LEU A 177 6.22 9.92 5.70
N PHE A 178 6.20 8.80 4.97
CA PHE A 178 4.92 8.25 4.49
C PHE A 178 4.08 7.68 5.65
N HIS A 179 4.69 7.09 6.69
CA HIS A 179 3.96 6.67 7.91
C HIS A 179 3.29 7.86 8.58
N THR A 180 4.04 8.94 8.80
CA THR A 180 3.52 10.16 9.43
C THR A 180 2.38 10.75 8.60
N ALA A 181 2.57 10.84 7.28
CA ALA A 181 1.55 11.32 6.36
C ALA A 181 0.29 10.45 6.41
N LEU A 182 0.42 9.12 6.43
CA LEU A 182 -0.68 8.17 6.56
C LEU A 182 -1.43 8.34 7.89
N CYS A 183 -0.70 8.49 9.01
CA CYS A 183 -1.29 8.72 10.32
C CYS A 183 -2.08 10.04 10.36
N VAL A 184 -1.52 11.13 9.84
CA VAL A 184 -2.22 12.41 9.73
C VAL A 184 -3.47 12.27 8.86
N HIS A 185 -3.34 11.64 7.68
CA HIS A 185 -4.46 11.42 6.76
C HIS A 185 -5.61 10.64 7.43
N ASN A 186 -5.31 9.53 8.10
CA ASN A 186 -6.34 8.71 8.74
C ASN A 186 -6.91 9.38 10.01
N TYR A 187 -6.08 10.06 10.81
CA TYR A 187 -6.55 10.78 11.99
C TYR A 187 -7.53 11.90 11.63
N THR A 188 -7.28 12.62 10.55
CA THR A 188 -8.22 13.66 10.09
C THR A 188 -9.60 13.09 9.76
N TYR A 189 -9.73 11.91 9.13
CA TYR A 189 -11.04 11.29 8.90
C TYR A 189 -11.83 11.09 10.19
N ILE A 190 -11.17 10.60 11.24
CA ILE A 190 -11.81 10.36 12.55
C ILE A 190 -12.28 11.69 13.16
N VAL A 191 -11.39 12.68 13.23
CA VAL A 191 -11.73 14.00 13.80
C VAL A 191 -12.90 14.64 13.07
N LEU A 192 -12.90 14.57 11.75
CA LEU A 192 -13.93 15.18 10.91
C LEU A 192 -15.26 14.44 11.00
N ALA A 193 -15.24 13.11 11.05
CA ALA A 193 -16.45 12.33 11.28
C ALA A 193 -17.05 12.59 12.66
N CYS A 194 -16.23 12.73 13.70
CA CYS A 194 -16.71 13.07 15.04
C CYS A 194 -17.31 14.48 15.14
N ARG A 195 -16.81 15.45 14.36
CA ARG A 195 -17.26 16.85 14.43
C ARG A 195 -18.40 17.19 13.48
N TYR A 196 -18.37 16.64 12.28
CA TYR A 196 -19.25 17.02 11.17
C TYR A 196 -19.98 15.83 10.55
N GLY A 197 -19.68 14.60 10.99
CA GLY A 197 -20.25 13.40 10.39
C GLY A 197 -21.71 13.18 10.77
N THR A 198 -22.50 12.74 9.79
CA THR A 198 -23.86 12.24 10.03
C THR A 198 -23.80 10.80 10.54
N SER A 199 -24.43 10.50 11.67
CA SER A 199 -24.41 9.17 12.30
C SER A 199 -25.05 8.03 11.48
N LYS A 200 -25.77 8.37 10.40
CA LYS A 200 -26.48 7.40 9.54
C LYS A 200 -25.78 7.07 8.22
N SER A 201 -24.59 7.62 7.96
CA SER A 201 -23.89 7.39 6.69
C SER A 201 -23.00 6.14 6.74
N ASN A 202 -23.34 5.12 5.96
CA ASN A 202 -22.52 3.92 5.78
C ASN A 202 -21.12 4.25 5.27
N VAL A 203 -21.00 5.24 4.38
CA VAL A 203 -19.72 5.70 3.84
C VAL A 203 -18.82 6.23 4.96
N LEU A 204 -19.33 7.10 5.83
CA LEU A 204 -18.55 7.62 6.96
C LEU A 204 -18.14 6.51 7.92
N CYS A 205 -19.04 5.58 8.24
CA CYS A 205 -18.73 4.44 9.09
C CYS A 205 -17.60 3.57 8.52
N ILE A 206 -17.64 3.25 7.23
CA ILE A 206 -16.61 2.44 6.55
C ILE A 206 -15.26 3.17 6.57
N VAL A 207 -15.23 4.45 6.18
CA VAL A 207 -13.98 5.24 6.14
C VAL A 207 -13.37 5.37 7.54
N VAL A 208 -14.18 5.66 8.55
CA VAL A 208 -13.71 5.81 9.94
C VAL A 208 -13.25 4.49 10.51
N ALA A 209 -13.99 3.39 10.31
CA ALA A 209 -13.58 2.08 10.78
C ALA A 209 -12.23 1.67 10.19
N ALA A 210 -12.05 1.91 8.89
CA ALA A 210 -10.80 1.62 8.20
C ALA A 210 -9.65 2.52 8.68
N ALA A 211 -9.91 3.81 8.93
CA ALA A 211 -8.95 4.73 9.53
C ALA A 211 -8.52 4.31 10.94
N VAL A 212 -9.45 3.80 11.77
CA VAL A 212 -9.15 3.24 13.09
C VAL A 212 -8.27 2.01 12.97
N VAL A 213 -8.56 1.10 12.03
CA VAL A 213 -7.71 -0.06 11.76
C VAL A 213 -6.32 0.36 11.31
N ALA A 214 -6.22 1.35 10.42
CA ALA A 214 -4.93 1.88 9.95
C ALA A 214 -4.09 2.43 11.11
N LEU A 215 -4.66 3.31 11.94
CA LEU A 215 -3.98 3.88 13.10
C LEU A 215 -3.67 2.83 14.17
N GLY A 216 -4.54 1.82 14.34
CA GLY A 216 -4.29 0.68 15.21
C GLY A 216 -3.07 -0.11 14.76
N GLY A 217 -2.95 -0.41 13.46
CA GLY A 217 -1.75 -1.00 12.87
C GLY A 217 -0.49 -0.18 13.12
N ALA A 218 -0.56 1.15 12.89
CA ALA A 218 0.56 2.05 13.17
C ALA A 218 0.95 2.12 14.67
N ALA A 219 -0.03 2.08 15.57
CA ALA A 219 0.23 2.03 17.00
C ALA A 219 0.88 0.70 17.41
N LEU A 220 0.47 -0.40 16.78
CA LEU A 220 1.07 -1.72 16.99
C LEU A 220 2.51 -1.76 16.48
N THR A 221 2.83 -1.20 15.31
CA THR A 221 4.22 -1.15 14.80
C THR A 221 5.13 -0.37 15.76
N ILE A 222 4.71 0.82 16.19
CA ILE A 222 5.47 1.65 17.16
C ILE A 222 5.60 0.95 18.51
N GLY A 223 4.49 0.43 19.04
CA GLY A 223 4.47 -0.27 20.33
C GLY A 223 5.37 -1.50 20.34
N TRP A 224 5.40 -2.23 19.22
CA TRP A 224 6.26 -3.39 19.04
C TRP A 224 7.74 -3.03 19.01
N GLN A 225 8.13 -2.00 18.24
CA GLN A 225 9.51 -1.48 18.24
C GLN A 225 9.98 -1.08 19.64
N ILE A 226 9.14 -0.35 20.39
CA ILE A 226 9.46 0.07 21.76
C ILE A 226 9.58 -1.14 22.70
N SER A 227 8.66 -2.11 22.60
CA SER A 227 8.68 -3.30 23.46
C SER A 227 9.96 -4.10 23.26
N GLN A 228 10.39 -4.27 22.02
CA GLN A 228 11.53 -5.09 21.66
C GLN A 228 12.84 -4.44 22.05
N PHE A 229 12.96 -3.12 21.85
CA PHE A 229 14.08 -2.34 22.38
C PHE A 229 14.22 -2.43 23.91
N LYS A 230 13.10 -2.47 24.65
CA LYS A 230 13.11 -2.42 26.11
C LYS A 230 13.19 -3.78 26.81
N ARG A 231 12.59 -4.82 26.23
CA ARG A 231 12.34 -6.09 26.92
C ARG A 231 13.16 -7.26 26.37
N GLY A 232 13.79 -7.11 25.20
CA GLY A 232 14.61 -8.16 24.59
C GLY A 232 13.86 -9.48 24.50
N TRP A 233 12.61 -9.46 24.00
CA TRP A 233 11.83 -10.68 23.88
C TRP A 233 12.61 -11.68 23.03
N PRO A 234 12.57 -12.98 23.36
CA PRO A 234 13.27 -13.97 22.56
C PRO A 234 12.71 -13.94 21.14
N ALA A 235 13.49 -13.37 20.22
CA ALA A 235 13.14 -13.24 18.82
C ALA A 235 13.04 -14.61 18.12
N SER A 236 13.44 -15.70 18.77
CA SER A 236 13.41 -17.05 18.20
C SER A 236 12.00 -17.62 17.93
N GLN A 237 10.93 -16.94 18.34
CA GLN A 237 9.58 -17.37 17.99
C GLN A 237 9.13 -16.75 16.67
N TYR A 238 8.84 -17.58 15.67
CA TYR A 238 8.35 -17.16 14.35
C TYR A 238 7.22 -16.11 14.40
N ALA A 239 6.27 -16.27 15.33
CA ALA A 239 5.17 -15.32 15.51
C ALA A 239 5.63 -13.93 15.98
N VAL A 240 6.69 -13.87 16.80
CA VAL A 240 7.29 -12.65 17.31
C VAL A 240 8.05 -11.93 16.19
N GLU A 241 8.80 -12.67 15.35
CA GLU A 241 9.52 -12.07 14.22
C GLU A 241 8.56 -11.47 13.17
N HIS A 242 7.37 -12.07 12.99
CA HIS A 242 6.38 -11.62 12.03
C HIS A 242 5.36 -10.60 12.57
N ALA A 243 5.32 -10.36 13.88
CA ALA A 243 4.33 -9.47 14.48
C ALA A 243 4.41 -8.05 13.91
N PHE A 244 5.62 -7.56 13.64
CA PHE A 244 5.84 -6.25 13.02
C PHE A 244 5.29 -6.20 11.59
N PHE A 245 5.65 -7.18 10.75
CA PHE A 245 5.10 -7.37 9.41
C PHE A 245 3.56 -7.38 9.40
N TYR A 246 2.92 -8.12 10.31
CA TYR A 246 1.46 -8.15 10.37
C TYR A 246 0.84 -6.81 10.78
N ALA A 247 1.50 -6.05 11.66
CA ALA A 247 1.07 -4.72 12.03
C ALA A 247 1.17 -3.73 10.84
N GLU A 248 2.23 -3.82 10.03
CA GLU A 248 2.35 -3.06 8.77
C GLU A 248 1.27 -3.45 7.77
N CYS A 249 1.01 -4.76 7.60
CA CYS A 249 -0.06 -5.25 6.74
C CYS A 249 -1.43 -4.74 7.19
N LEU A 250 -1.71 -4.73 8.50
CA LEU A 250 -2.95 -4.21 9.06
C LEU A 250 -3.10 -2.71 8.79
N MET A 251 -2.03 -1.94 9.00
CA MET A 251 -2.01 -0.50 8.73
C MET A 251 -2.35 -0.20 7.27
N LEU A 252 -1.65 -0.83 6.33
CA LEU A 252 -1.88 -0.62 4.90
C LEU A 252 -3.25 -1.13 4.45
N THR A 253 -3.72 -2.26 5.02
CA THR A 253 -5.06 -2.79 4.78
C THR A 253 -6.13 -1.77 5.17
N GLY A 254 -6.05 -1.22 6.39
CA GLY A 254 -6.97 -0.18 6.85
C GLY A 254 -6.93 1.06 5.96
N CYS A 255 -5.74 1.49 5.53
CA CYS A 255 -5.62 2.70 4.72
C CYS A 255 -6.12 2.53 3.29
N PHE A 256 -5.81 1.42 2.61
CA PHE A 256 -6.01 1.29 1.16
C PHE A 256 -7.15 0.36 0.75
N SER A 257 -7.76 -0.38 1.68
CA SER A 257 -8.94 -1.21 1.35
C SER A 257 -10.24 -0.42 1.29
N VAL A 258 -10.21 0.87 1.67
CA VAL A 258 -11.41 1.72 1.77
C VAL A 258 -12.10 1.91 0.42
N GLY A 259 -11.35 2.17 -0.65
CA GLY A 259 -11.90 2.32 -1.99
C GLY A 259 -12.70 1.09 -2.43
N PRO A 260 -12.07 -0.11 -2.47
CA PRO A 260 -12.78 -1.35 -2.76
C PRO A 260 -13.96 -1.64 -1.81
N ALA A 261 -13.80 -1.37 -0.50
CA ALA A 261 -14.89 -1.57 0.47
C ALA A 261 -16.08 -0.66 0.19
N LEU A 262 -15.85 0.60 -0.17
CA LEU A 262 -16.91 1.53 -0.55
C LEU A 262 -17.56 1.14 -1.88
N MET A 263 -16.85 0.54 -2.83
CA MET A 263 -17.48 0.03 -4.06
C MET A 263 -18.41 -1.17 -3.79
N LEU A 264 -18.10 -2.00 -2.79
CA LEU A 264 -18.87 -3.20 -2.47
C LEU A 264 -20.01 -2.93 -1.47
N PHE A 265 -19.78 -2.03 -0.51
CA PHE A 265 -20.65 -1.82 0.65
C PHE A 265 -21.11 -0.37 0.82
N GLY A 266 -20.42 0.57 0.19
CA GLY A 266 -20.92 1.93 0.07
C GLY A 266 -22.03 1.93 -0.96
N GLU A 267 -23.17 2.53 -0.63
CA GLU A 267 -24.20 2.85 -1.61
C GLU A 267 -23.62 3.89 -2.58
N VAL A 268 -22.88 3.41 -3.57
CA VAL A 268 -22.39 4.24 -4.67
C VAL A 268 -23.54 4.34 -5.65
N GLU A 269 -24.42 5.32 -5.45
CA GLU A 269 -25.12 5.90 -6.59
C GLU A 269 -24.03 6.38 -7.55
N VAL A 270 -23.77 5.60 -8.59
CA VAL A 270 -22.78 5.95 -9.61
C VAL A 270 -23.35 7.20 -10.30
N PRO A 271 -22.81 8.41 -10.11
CA PRO A 271 -23.33 9.61 -10.76
C PRO A 271 -22.72 9.70 -12.16
N PHE A 272 -22.63 8.56 -12.86
CA PHE A 272 -22.33 8.54 -14.27
C PHE A 272 -23.67 8.49 -15.01
N GLU A 273 -24.46 9.55 -14.83
CA GLU A 273 -25.25 10.01 -15.96
C GLU A 273 -24.22 10.41 -17.02
N VAL A 274 -23.88 9.47 -17.91
CA VAL A 274 -23.24 9.82 -19.17
C VAL A 274 -24.17 10.88 -19.76
N PRO A 275 -23.70 12.13 -19.98
CA PRO A 275 -24.55 13.14 -20.59
C PRO A 275 -25.06 12.54 -21.89
N PHE A 276 -26.38 12.37 -21.99
CA PHE A 276 -27.05 11.72 -23.13
C PHE A 276 -26.73 12.43 -24.46
N ASN A 277 -26.16 13.64 -24.38
CA ASN A 277 -25.68 14.45 -25.49
C ASN A 277 -24.36 13.99 -26.13
N ALA A 278 -23.73 12.91 -25.64
CA ALA A 278 -22.57 12.29 -26.33
C ALA A 278 -22.97 11.18 -27.32
N ARG A 279 -24.25 10.76 -27.36
CA ARG A 279 -24.77 10.09 -28.57
C ARG A 279 -25.03 11.17 -29.59
N GLY A 280 -24.17 11.25 -30.61
CA GLY A 280 -24.40 12.02 -31.82
C GLY A 280 -25.59 11.49 -32.63
N ASP A 281 -26.75 11.32 -32.02
CA ASP A 281 -28.02 11.07 -32.70
C ASP A 281 -28.62 12.43 -33.10
N THR A 282 -27.96 13.09 -34.05
CA THR A 282 -28.60 14.06 -34.92
C THR A 282 -29.49 13.27 -35.89
N GLY A 283 -30.71 12.93 -35.49
CA GLY A 283 -31.60 12.15 -36.35
C GLY A 283 -33.01 11.99 -35.83
N ASN A 284 -33.83 13.02 -36.01
CA ASN A 284 -35.27 12.97 -36.30
C ASN A 284 -36.11 11.89 -35.57
N ALA A 285 -36.83 12.32 -34.53
CA ALA A 285 -38.21 11.89 -34.34
C ALA A 285 -38.95 12.90 -33.45
N GLU A 286 -39.50 13.93 -34.08
CA GLU A 286 -40.82 14.40 -33.67
C GLU A 286 -41.78 13.18 -33.70
N VAL A 287 -42.63 13.07 -32.67
CA VAL A 287 -44.01 12.55 -32.67
C VAL A 287 -44.26 11.81 -31.35
N GLY A 288 -45.09 12.41 -30.49
CA GLY A 288 -45.67 11.70 -29.35
C GLY A 288 -46.06 12.56 -28.15
N ARG A 289 -47.08 13.42 -28.33
CA ARG A 289 -47.84 14.04 -27.24
C ARG A 289 -48.28 12.98 -26.21
N GLY A 290 -48.15 13.31 -24.92
CA GLY A 290 -48.72 12.50 -23.83
C GLY A 290 -48.56 13.14 -22.45
N SER A 291 -49.34 14.19 -22.21
CA SER A 291 -49.85 14.71 -20.92
C SER A 291 -49.41 14.05 -19.60
N GLY A 292 -48.92 14.87 -18.67
CA GLY A 292 -48.85 14.53 -17.25
C GLY A 292 -48.05 15.54 -16.43
N GLY A 293 -48.61 16.72 -16.19
CA GLY A 293 -47.95 17.79 -15.46
C GLY A 293 -47.71 17.49 -13.98
N ALA A 294 -46.56 17.93 -13.49
CA ALA A 294 -46.37 18.37 -12.11
C ALA A 294 -45.46 19.61 -12.16
N ALA A 295 -46.02 20.74 -11.76
CA ALA A 295 -45.39 22.05 -11.78
C ALA A 295 -44.16 22.09 -10.86
N LEU A 296 -43.00 22.40 -11.43
CA LEU A 296 -41.82 22.86 -10.70
C LEU A 296 -41.81 24.37 -10.79
N GLY A 297 -42.02 25.01 -9.63
CA GLY A 297 -42.07 26.45 -9.51
C GLY A 297 -40.76 27.12 -9.92
N ASP A 298 -40.92 28.19 -10.69
CA ASP A 298 -39.88 29.15 -11.03
C ASP A 298 -39.22 29.69 -9.76
N LYS A 299 -37.97 29.29 -9.52
CA LYS A 299 -37.05 30.09 -8.73
C LYS A 299 -36.08 30.72 -9.71
N GLU A 300 -36.29 32.01 -9.93
CA GLU A 300 -35.37 32.90 -10.63
C GLU A 300 -33.95 32.72 -10.07
N LEU A 301 -33.01 32.33 -10.93
CA LEU A 301 -31.59 32.44 -10.63
C LEU A 301 -31.22 33.93 -10.62
N PRO A 302 -30.56 34.44 -9.56
CA PRO A 302 -30.07 35.81 -9.55
C PRO A 302 -29.00 35.99 -10.62
N THR A 303 -29.28 36.90 -11.55
CA THR A 303 -28.35 37.41 -12.56
C THR A 303 -27.12 38.01 -11.87
N LEU A 304 -25.98 37.31 -11.96
CA LEU A 304 -24.69 37.87 -11.55
C LEU A 304 -24.28 38.98 -12.53
N PRO A 305 -23.78 40.14 -12.05
CA PRO A 305 -23.29 41.18 -12.93
C PRO A 305 -22.01 40.71 -13.65
N LEU A 306 -22.04 40.83 -14.98
CA LEU A 306 -20.89 40.63 -15.86
C LEU A 306 -19.79 41.63 -15.47
N LEU A 307 -18.61 41.10 -15.13
CA LEU A 307 -17.40 41.90 -14.93
C LEU A 307 -17.01 42.57 -16.26
N PRO A 308 -16.59 43.85 -16.25
CA PRO A 308 -16.08 44.51 -17.46
C PRO A 308 -14.76 43.87 -17.88
N GLY A 309 -14.68 43.49 -19.15
CA GLY A 309 -13.44 42.99 -19.75
C GLY A 309 -12.37 44.08 -19.83
N PRO A 310 -11.08 43.69 -19.88
CA PRO A 310 -9.97 44.64 -19.96
C PRO A 310 -10.02 45.42 -21.28
N SER A 311 -9.96 46.74 -21.17
CA SER A 311 -9.74 47.64 -22.31
C SER A 311 -8.35 47.39 -22.88
N ALA A 312 -8.28 46.96 -24.14
CA ALA A 312 -7.05 46.95 -24.90
C ALA A 312 -6.71 48.40 -25.27
N ASP A 313 -5.78 49.00 -24.52
CA ASP A 313 -4.97 50.16 -24.93
C ASP A 313 -3.83 50.36 -23.91
N ALA A 314 -2.66 49.76 -24.21
CA ALA A 314 -1.29 50.19 -23.85
C ALA A 314 -0.26 49.14 -24.29
#